data_AF-A0A957DVT7-F1
#
_entry.id   AF-A0A957DVT7-F1
#
_cell.length_a   1.000
_cell.length_b   1.000
_cell.length_c   1.000
_cell.angle_alpha   90.00
_cell.angle_beta   90.00
_cell.angle_gamma   90.00
#
_symmetry.space_group_name_H-M   'P 1'
#
loop_
_entity.id
_entity.type
_entity.pdbx_description
1 polymer ?
#
loop_
_entity_poly.entity_id
_entity_poly.type
_entity_poly.pdbx_seq_one_letter_code
_entity_poly.pdbx_strand_id
1 'polypeptide(L)'
;PENIQAYEQLAVAYQAAGRLNDAANILVAGRERVPYNYCSFTNNLAVIFYLGGAKDRALQELESIRSQAVDQPDPGCRAGVFHLGQLYLEQGRTLDGRAALEEYLALTRTMADDETQQFRASAQGLLSQ
;
A
#
# COMPACT_ATOMS: atom_id res chain seq x y z
N PRO A 1 8.16 -24.54 -0.61
CA PRO A 1 8.20 -23.30 -1.42
C PRO A 1 7.36 -22.21 -0.74
N GLU A 2 8.02 -21.13 -0.34
CA GLU A 2 7.38 -19.91 0.14
C GLU A 2 6.73 -19.20 -1.05
N ASN A 3 5.39 -19.24 -1.13
CA ASN A 3 4.65 -18.74 -2.29
C ASN A 3 3.92 -17.43 -1.93
N ILE A 4 4.44 -16.31 -2.43
CA ILE A 4 3.84 -14.97 -2.27
C ILE A 4 2.36 -14.97 -2.65
N GLN A 5 2.06 -15.52 -3.82
CA GLN A 5 0.72 -15.52 -4.39
C GLN A 5 -0.27 -16.27 -3.50
N ALA A 6 0.17 -17.31 -2.80
CA ALA A 6 -0.69 -18.05 -1.87
C ALA A 6 -1.09 -17.19 -0.66
N TYR A 7 -0.16 -16.42 -0.09
CA TYR A 7 -0.46 -15.50 1.02
C TYR A 7 -1.40 -14.38 0.56
N GLU A 8 -1.12 -13.76 -0.58
CA GLU A 8 -1.93 -12.65 -1.11
C GLU A 8 -3.34 -13.10 -1.47
N GLN A 9 -3.49 -14.22 -2.18
CA GLN A 9 -4.80 -14.76 -2.54
C GLN A 9 -5.62 -15.14 -1.30
N LEU A 10 -4.99 -15.73 -0.29
CA LEU A 10 -5.68 -16.09 0.95
C LEU A 10 -6.09 -14.85 1.75
N ALA A 11 -5.24 -13.82 1.81
CA ALA A 11 -5.59 -12.55 2.43
C ALA A 11 -6.78 -11.88 1.72
N VAL A 12 -6.78 -11.85 0.39
CA VAL A 12 -7.91 -11.34 -0.42
C VAL A 12 -9.18 -12.16 -0.18
N ALA A 13 -9.09 -13.49 -0.09
CA ALA A 13 -10.24 -14.34 0.22
C ALA A 13 -10.82 -14.05 1.61
N TYR A 14 -9.97 -13.88 2.63
CA TYR A 14 -10.41 -13.49 3.97
C TYR A 14 -11.01 -12.08 3.98
N GLN A 15 -10.42 -11.13 3.26
CA GLN A 15 -10.97 -9.78 3.09
C GLN A 15 -12.38 -9.83 2.50
N ALA A 16 -12.56 -10.56 1.40
CA ALA A 16 -13.86 -10.71 0.72
C ALA A 16 -14.92 -11.37 1.63
N ALA A 17 -14.49 -12.24 2.54
CA ALA A 17 -15.35 -12.86 3.56
C ALA A 17 -15.61 -11.97 4.80
N GLY A 18 -15.10 -10.73 4.83
CA GLY A 18 -15.19 -9.83 5.98
C GLY A 18 -14.31 -10.25 7.17
N ARG A 19 -13.44 -11.25 6.99
CA ARG A 19 -12.55 -11.81 8.02
C ARG A 19 -11.24 -11.02 8.08
N LEU A 20 -11.32 -9.73 8.38
CA LEU A 20 -10.18 -8.81 8.29
C LEU A 20 -9.02 -9.18 9.22
N ASN A 21 -9.31 -9.69 10.42
CA ASN A 21 -8.24 -10.16 11.32
C ASN A 21 -7.48 -11.36 10.75
N ASP A 22 -8.18 -12.27 10.08
CA ASP A 22 -7.52 -13.42 9.44
C ASP A 22 -6.70 -12.99 8.24
N ALA A 23 -7.21 -12.03 7.44
CA ALA A 23 -6.45 -11.43 6.35
C ALA A 23 -5.15 -10.78 6.86
N ALA A 24 -5.23 -10.00 7.93
CA ALA A 24 -4.06 -9.38 8.56
C ALA A 24 -3.04 -10.42 9.04
N ASN A 25 -3.49 -11.48 9.73
CA ASN A 25 -2.62 -12.55 10.22
C ASN A 25 -1.88 -13.27 9.09
N ILE A 26 -2.55 -13.53 7.96
CA ILE A 26 -1.93 -14.13 6.78
C ILE A 26 -0.86 -13.23 6.18
N LEU A 27 -1.09 -11.93 6.11
CA LEU A 27 -0.12 -10.96 5.58
C LEU A 27 1.09 -10.82 6.51
N VAL A 28 0.89 -10.84 7.84
CA VAL A 28 1.98 -10.86 8.82
C VAL A 28 2.82 -12.12 8.67
N ALA A 29 2.19 -13.30 8.57
CA ALA A 29 2.91 -14.54 8.30
C ALA A 29 3.67 -14.49 6.96
N GLY A 30 3.08 -13.88 5.93
CA GLY A 30 3.73 -13.63 4.64
C GLY A 30 5.00 -12.78 4.77
N ARG A 31 4.96 -11.69 5.56
CA ARG A 31 6.13 -10.84 5.84
C ARG A 31 7.27 -11.60 6.51
N GLU A 32 6.94 -12.45 7.49
CA GLU A 32 7.94 -13.24 8.22
C GLU A 32 8.58 -14.33 7.35
N ARG A 33 7.77 -14.98 6.52
CA ARG A 33 8.22 -16.10 5.68
C ARG A 33 8.84 -15.65 4.37
N VAL A 34 8.48 -14.47 3.87
CA VAL A 34 8.94 -13.97 2.56
C VAL A 34 9.42 -12.52 2.70
N PRO A 35 10.52 -12.28 3.42
CA PRO A 35 10.94 -10.94 3.82
C PRO A 35 11.31 -10.04 2.63
N TYR A 36 11.66 -10.61 1.47
CA TYR A 36 11.94 -9.82 0.26
C TYR A 36 10.67 -9.22 -0.38
N ASN A 37 9.48 -9.67 -0.01
CA ASN A 37 8.19 -9.11 -0.45
C ASN A 37 7.53 -8.25 0.65
N TYR A 38 8.33 -7.73 1.59
CA TYR A 38 7.88 -6.98 2.75
C TYR A 38 6.93 -5.84 2.39
N CYS A 39 7.26 -5.05 1.37
CA CYS A 39 6.46 -3.90 0.95
C CYS A 39 5.05 -4.29 0.53
N SER A 40 4.89 -5.26 -0.37
CA SER A 40 3.58 -5.68 -0.88
C SER A 40 2.68 -6.19 0.24
N PHE A 41 3.21 -7.01 1.15
CA PHE A 41 2.44 -7.45 2.30
C PHE A 41 2.09 -6.31 3.25
N THR A 42 2.99 -5.36 3.45
CA THR A 42 2.77 -4.21 4.34
C THR A 42 1.74 -3.25 3.76
N ASN A 43 1.80 -2.99 2.45
CA ASN A 43 0.78 -2.23 1.72
C ASN A 43 -0.60 -2.90 1.83
N ASN A 44 -0.68 -4.21 1.57
CA ASN A 44 -1.93 -4.97 1.70
C ASN A 44 -2.43 -4.96 3.15
N LEU A 45 -1.53 -5.04 4.13
CA LEU A 45 -1.89 -5.01 5.55
C LEU A 45 -2.48 -3.64 5.92
N ALA A 46 -1.93 -2.55 5.40
CA ALA A 46 -2.49 -1.22 5.56
C ALA A 46 -3.91 -1.10 4.98
N VAL A 47 -4.15 -1.67 3.80
CA VAL A 47 -5.51 -1.75 3.20
C VAL A 47 -6.47 -2.50 4.12
N ILE A 48 -6.05 -3.65 4.69
CA ILE A 48 -6.88 -4.41 5.64
C ILE A 48 -7.20 -3.58 6.90
N PHE A 49 -6.21 -2.89 7.47
CA PHE A 49 -6.46 -2.02 8.63
C PHE A 49 -7.38 -0.85 8.29
N TYR A 50 -7.22 -0.24 7.12
CA TYR A 50 -8.09 0.82 6.65
C TYR A 50 -9.56 0.35 6.53
N LEU A 51 -9.79 -0.80 5.88
CA LEU A 51 -11.12 -1.40 5.76
C LEU A 51 -11.75 -1.76 7.11
N GLY A 52 -10.92 -2.11 8.10
CA GLY A 52 -11.34 -2.37 9.47
C GLY A 52 -11.56 -1.12 10.34
N GLY A 53 -11.37 0.09 9.78
CA GLY A 53 -11.48 1.35 10.50
C GLY A 53 -10.27 1.71 11.37
N ALA A 54 -9.22 0.89 11.39
CA ALA A 54 -8.00 1.12 12.15
C ALA A 54 -7.01 2.02 11.38
N LYS A 55 -7.44 3.23 11.03
CA LYS A 55 -6.69 4.17 10.17
C LYS A 55 -5.32 4.53 10.70
N ASP A 56 -5.14 4.66 12.02
CA ASP A 56 -3.83 4.94 12.62
C ASP A 56 -2.83 3.81 12.38
N ARG A 57 -3.30 2.55 12.44
CA ARG A 57 -2.46 1.38 12.15
C ARG A 57 -2.13 1.31 10.66
N ALA A 58 -3.11 1.57 9.79
CA ALA A 58 -2.88 1.65 8.35
C ALA A 58 -1.81 2.71 8.05
N LEU A 59 -1.89 3.87 8.70
CA LEU A 59 -0.92 4.94 8.52
C LEU A 59 0.49 4.51 8.93
N GLN A 60 0.64 3.89 10.10
CA GLN A 60 1.94 3.39 10.59
C GLN A 60 2.58 2.39 9.63
N GLU A 61 1.80 1.46 9.08
CA GLU A 61 2.30 0.49 8.08
C GLU A 61 2.78 1.22 6.82
N LEU A 62 2.03 2.19 6.30
CA LEU A 62 2.38 2.94 5.09
C LEU A 62 3.61 3.85 5.28
N GLU A 63 3.71 4.51 6.44
CA GLU A 63 4.89 5.32 6.80
C GLU A 63 6.16 4.46 6.85
N SER A 64 6.04 3.19 7.30
CA SER A 64 7.19 2.27 7.42
C SER A 64 7.80 1.83 6.08
N ILE A 65 7.05 1.88 4.99
CA ILE A 65 7.52 1.48 3.65
C ILE A 65 7.92 2.65 2.76
N ARG A 66 7.61 3.90 3.16
CA ARG A 66 7.92 5.10 2.35
C ARG A 66 9.39 5.20 1.97
N SER A 67 10.31 4.98 2.92
CA SER A 67 11.75 5.00 2.62
C SER A 67 12.18 3.87 1.68
N GLN A 68 11.57 2.70 1.81
CA GLN A 68 11.88 1.53 0.98
C GLN A 68 11.44 1.73 -0.47
N ALA A 69 10.37 2.48 -0.72
CA ALA A 69 9.86 2.78 -2.07
C ALA A 69 10.82 3.61 -2.92
N VAL A 70 11.75 4.33 -2.29
CA VAL A 70 12.82 5.07 -2.98
C VAL A 70 13.91 4.11 -3.44
N ASP A 71 14.34 3.20 -2.56
CA ASP A 71 15.45 2.28 -2.80
C ASP A 71 15.06 1.08 -3.67
N GLN A 72 13.79 0.68 -3.62
CA GLN A 72 13.27 -0.49 -4.32
C GLN A 72 12.26 -0.05 -5.39
N PRO A 73 12.55 -0.29 -6.68
CA PRO A 73 11.62 0.00 -7.77
C PRO A 73 10.50 -1.04 -7.87
N ASP A 74 9.96 -1.48 -6.74
CA ASP A 74 8.90 -2.46 -6.62
C ASP A 74 7.52 -1.77 -6.68
N PRO A 75 6.57 -2.25 -7.52
CA PRO A 75 5.22 -1.68 -7.60
C PRO A 75 4.48 -1.68 -6.27
N GLY A 76 4.63 -2.72 -5.44
CA GLY A 76 3.98 -2.82 -4.13
C GLY A 76 4.49 -1.77 -3.14
N CYS A 77 5.82 -1.54 -3.08
CA CYS A 77 6.39 -0.44 -2.29
C CYS A 77 5.83 0.92 -2.74
N ARG A 78 5.76 1.15 -4.06
CA ARG A 78 5.31 2.43 -4.63
C ARG A 78 3.82 2.66 -4.43
N ALA A 79 2.98 1.63 -4.57
CA ALA A 79 1.55 1.68 -4.24
C ALA A 79 1.31 2.12 -2.79
N GLY A 80 2.17 1.70 -1.87
CA GLY A 80 2.16 2.16 -0.49
C GLY A 80 2.29 3.68 -0.34
N VAL A 81 3.16 4.32 -1.14
CA VAL A 81 3.32 5.79 -1.13
C VAL A 81 2.06 6.49 -1.65
N PHE A 82 1.38 5.92 -2.65
CA PHE A 82 0.10 6.41 -3.13
C PHE A 82 -0.98 6.35 -2.03
N HIS A 83 -1.15 5.20 -1.38
CA HIS A 83 -2.10 5.02 -0.28
C HIS A 83 -1.77 5.94 0.91
N LEU A 84 -0.49 6.18 1.19
CA LEU A 84 -0.07 7.12 2.22
C LEU A 84 -0.57 8.54 1.91
N GLY A 85 -0.41 8.97 0.65
CA GLY A 85 -0.92 10.26 0.19
C GLY A 85 -2.43 10.40 0.36
N GLN A 86 -3.20 9.37 -0.03
CA GLN A 86 -4.65 9.36 0.16
C GLN A 86 -5.05 9.45 1.64
N LEU A 87 -4.41 8.66 2.49
CA LEU A 87 -4.75 8.62 3.91
C LEU A 87 -4.39 9.94 4.63
N TYR A 88 -3.28 10.59 4.24
CA TYR A 88 -2.96 11.94 4.71
C TYR A 88 -4.01 12.97 4.31
N LEU A 89 -4.45 12.97 3.05
CA LEU A 89 -5.50 13.88 2.58
C LEU A 89 -6.80 13.68 3.37
N GLU A 90 -7.18 12.43 3.61
CA GLU A 90 -8.38 12.08 4.38
C GLU A 90 -8.31 12.58 5.83
N GLN A 91 -7.12 12.60 6.44
CA GLN A 91 -6.89 13.15 7.79
C GLN A 91 -6.75 14.68 7.83
N GLY A 92 -6.93 15.37 6.70
CA GLY A 92 -6.74 16.82 6.61
C GLY A 92 -5.27 17.26 6.61
N ARG A 93 -4.32 16.32 6.52
CA ARG A 93 -2.88 16.60 6.38
C ARG A 93 -2.55 16.92 4.92
N THR A 94 -3.14 17.99 4.40
CA THR A 94 -3.13 18.31 2.97
C THR A 94 -1.72 18.43 2.38
N LEU A 95 -0.80 19.10 3.08
CA LEU A 95 0.58 19.26 2.58
C LEU A 95 1.32 17.92 2.49
N ASP A 96 1.20 17.08 3.52
CA ASP A 96 1.83 15.75 3.55
C ASP A 96 1.23 14.84 2.46
N GLY A 97 -0.09 14.88 2.30
CA GLY A 97 -0.80 14.10 1.29
C GLY A 97 -0.38 14.45 -0.12
N ARG A 98 -0.32 15.75 -0.44
CA ARG A 98 0.15 16.21 -1.75
C ARG A 98 1.60 15.83 -2.00
N ALA A 99 2.48 16.01 -1.01
CA ALA A 99 3.89 15.64 -1.15
C ALA A 99 4.08 14.14 -1.41
N ALA A 100 3.31 13.27 -0.73
CA ALA A 100 3.36 11.83 -0.97
C ALA A 100 2.82 11.44 -2.36
N LEU A 101 1.76 12.09 -2.85
CA LEU A 101 1.25 11.83 -4.21
C LEU A 101 2.23 12.30 -5.30
N GLU A 102 2.89 13.44 -5.11
CA GLU A 102 3.94 13.93 -6.01
C GLU A 102 5.15 12.99 -6.03
N GLU A 103 5.57 12.51 -4.85
CA GLU A 103 6.62 11.51 -4.69
C GLU A 103 6.25 10.22 -5.43
N TYR A 104 5.03 9.71 -5.24
CA TYR A 104 4.53 8.54 -5.96
C TYR A 104 4.60 8.72 -7.48
N LEU A 105 4.15 9.87 -8.01
CA LEU A 105 4.20 10.18 -9.44
C LEU A 105 5.63 10.26 -9.99
N ALA A 106 6.58 10.75 -9.19
CA ALA A 106 7.99 10.79 -9.55
C ALA A 106 8.59 9.37 -9.58
N LEU A 107 8.35 8.56 -8.55
CA LEU A 107 8.85 7.19 -8.44
C LEU A 107 8.31 6.28 -9.56
N THR A 108 7.05 6.48 -9.96
CA THR A 108 6.38 5.63 -10.96
C THR A 108 6.50 6.15 -12.40
N ARG A 109 7.31 7.19 -12.67
CA ARG A 109 7.36 7.85 -14.00
C ARG A 109 7.68 6.90 -15.16
N THR A 110 8.50 5.88 -14.94
CA THR A 110 8.96 4.93 -15.96
C THR A 110 8.23 3.60 -15.92
N MET A 111 7.30 3.41 -14.99
CA MET A 111 6.51 2.18 -14.86
C MET A 111 5.32 2.23 -15.81
N ALA A 112 5.01 1.10 -16.45
CA ALA A 112 3.98 1.02 -17.50
C ALA A 112 2.92 -0.06 -17.23
N ASP A 113 2.96 -0.72 -16.06
CA ASP A 113 1.91 -1.67 -15.68
C ASP A 113 0.58 -0.96 -15.43
N ASP A 114 -0.51 -1.68 -15.72
CA ASP A 114 -1.86 -1.12 -15.72
C ASP A 114 -2.28 -0.58 -14.36
N GLU A 115 -1.95 -1.30 -13.28
CA GLU A 115 -2.27 -0.88 -11.89
C GLU A 115 -1.58 0.43 -11.55
N THR A 116 -0.28 0.53 -11.84
CA THR A 116 0.46 1.78 -11.64
C THR A 116 -0.12 2.92 -12.47
N GLN A 117 -0.51 2.70 -13.73
CA GLN A 117 -1.13 3.76 -14.53
C GLN A 117 -2.48 4.24 -13.95
N GLN A 118 -3.27 3.33 -13.40
CA GLN A 118 -4.53 3.68 -12.72
C GLN A 118 -4.28 4.56 -11.50
N PHE A 119 -3.36 4.15 -10.62
CA PHE A 119 -3.00 4.92 -9.43
C PHE A 119 -2.37 6.27 -9.79
N ARG A 120 -1.57 6.35 -10.86
CA ARG A 120 -1.04 7.62 -11.37
C ARG A 120 -2.15 8.57 -11.81
N ALA A 121 -3.15 8.09 -12.54
CA ALA A 121 -4.31 8.89 -12.92
C ALA A 121 -5.10 9.37 -11.69
N SER A 122 -5.32 8.49 -10.70
CA SER A 122 -5.96 8.86 -9.43
C SER A 122 -5.17 9.92 -8.67
N ALA A 123 -3.85 9.79 -8.57
CA ALA A 123 -2.97 10.75 -7.90
C ALA A 123 -3.04 12.14 -8.56
N GLN A 124 -3.02 12.18 -9.90
CA GLN A 124 -3.17 13.43 -10.66
C GLN A 124 -4.53 14.10 -10.41
N GLY A 125 -5.61 13.31 -10.35
CA GLY A 125 -6.95 13.80 -10.05
C GLY A 125 -7.08 14.36 -8.62
N LEU A 126 -6.40 13.75 -7.64
CA LEU A 126 -6.34 14.26 -6.26
C LEU A 126 -5.53 15.55 -6.14
N LEU A 127 -4.45 15.69 -6.91
CA LEU A 127 -3.60 16.90 -6.90
C LEU A 127 -4.21 18.10 -7.62
N SER A 128 -5.24 17.87 -8.44
CA SER A 128 -5.92 18.91 -9.23
C SER A 128 -7.13 19.54 -8.52
N GLN A 129 -7.49 19.05 -7.33
CA GLN A 129 -8.55 19.58 -6.47
C GLN A 129 -7.99 20.63 -5.49
#